data_AF-A0A6A3LPQ3-F1
#
_entry.id   AF-A0A6A3LPQ3-F1
#
_cell.length_a   1.000
_cell.length_b   1.000
_cell.length_c   1.000
_cell.angle_alpha   90.00
_cell.angle_beta   90.00
_cell.angle_gamma   90.00
#
_symmetry.space_group_name_H-M   'P 1'
#
loop_
_entity.id
_entity.type
_entity.pdbx_description
1 polymer ?
#
loop_
_entity_poly.entity_id
_entity_poly.type
_entity_poly.pdbx_seq_one_letter_code
_entity_poly.pdbx_strand_id
1 'polypeptide(L)' 'MSKGPFLTGEDCKSAFNLFCCIYGIGTLGMPGNFARAGPAIAVSAMAFMAFANIYSSITMSKVMLLAPRSVKTFGDLVA' A
#
# COMPACT_ATOMS: atom_id res chain seq x y z
N MET A 1 16.66 -13.37 -4.81
CA MET A 1 16.35 -12.14 -4.05
C MET A 1 17.64 -11.34 -3.99
N SER A 2 17.79 -10.35 -4.88
CA SER A 2 19.08 -9.72 -5.16
C SER A 2 19.55 -8.88 -3.98
N LYS A 3 20.80 -9.07 -3.57
CA LYS A 3 21.49 -8.37 -2.48
C LYS A 3 21.98 -7.00 -2.99
N GLY A 4 21.04 -6.13 -3.35
CA GLY A 4 21.31 -4.70 -3.59
C GLY A 4 21.32 -3.92 -2.25
N PRO A 5 21.88 -2.70 -2.21
CA PRO A 5 21.77 -1.84 -1.03
C PRO A 5 20.29 -1.70 -0.66
N PHE A 6 19.96 -2.07 0.57
CA PHE A 6 18.59 -2.32 1.04
C PHE A 6 17.73 -1.04 1.15
N LEU A 7 18.29 0.13 0.81
CA LEU A 7 17.63 1.43 0.85
C LEU A 7 18.47 2.46 0.07
N THR A 8 18.22 2.63 -1.23
CA THR A 8 18.83 3.73 -1.99
C THR A 8 18.07 5.04 -1.71
N GLY A 9 18.73 6.19 -1.87
CA GLY A 9 18.09 7.51 -1.65
C GLY A 9 16.82 7.73 -2.48
N GLU A 10 16.73 7.15 -3.67
CA GLU A 10 15.49 7.13 -4.48
C GLU A 10 14.36 6.32 -3.84
N ASP A 11 14.67 5.16 -3.23
CA ASP A 11 13.67 4.36 -2.50
C ASP A 11 13.10 5.15 -1.31
N CYS A 12 13.96 5.91 -0.62
CA CYS A 12 13.55 6.78 0.48
C CYS A 12 12.64 7.93 0.01
N LYS A 13 12.96 8.58 -1.12
CA LYS A 13 12.10 9.63 -1.71
C LYS A 13 10.75 9.07 -2.15
N SER A 14 10.73 7.86 -2.72
CA SER A 14 9.51 7.16 -3.09
C SER A 14 8.66 6.81 -1.87
N ALA A 15 9.28 6.25 -0.83
CA ALA A 15 8.62 5.93 0.43
C ALA A 15 8.04 7.16 1.14
N PHE A 16 8.76 8.29 1.13
CA PHE A 16 8.29 9.55 1.72
C PHE A 16 7.05 10.09 0.98
N ASN A 17 7.06 10.02 -0.35
CA ASN A 17 5.92 10.47 -1.15
C ASN A 17 4.69 9.57 -0.92
N LEU A 18 4.91 8.26 -0.86
CA LEU A 18 3.87 7.29 -0.51
C LEU A 18 3.28 7.56 0.88
N PHE A 19 4.14 7.82 1.88
CA PHE A 19 3.74 8.18 3.24
C PHE A 19 2.90 9.45 3.24
N CYS A 20 3.36 10.51 2.57
CA CYS A 20 2.64 11.78 2.48
C CYS A 20 1.24 11.59 1.88
N CYS A 21 1.11 10.80 0.80
CA CYS A 21 -0.18 10.51 0.18
C CYS A 21 -1.14 9.74 1.11
N ILE A 22 -0.63 8.74 1.83
CA ILE A 22 -1.44 7.89 2.72
C ILE A 22 -1.86 8.66 3.99
N TYR A 23 -0.95 9.41 4.59
CA TYR A 23 -1.23 10.21 5.79
C TYR A 23 -2.09 11.44 5.49
N GLY A 24 -2.12 11.91 4.24
CA GLY A 24 -3.04 12.94 3.78
C GLY A 24 -4.47 12.43 3.67
N ILE A 25 -4.91 12.13 2.44
CA ILE A 25 -6.30 11.79 2.12
C ILE A 25 -6.80 10.59 2.94
N GLY A 26 -5.95 9.61 3.19
CA GLY A 26 -6.32 8.38 3.89
C GLY A 26 -6.74 8.60 5.35
N THR A 27 -6.18 9.61 6.04
CA THR A 27 -6.48 9.84 7.47
C THR A 27 -7.71 10.69 7.69
N LEU A 28 -8.17 11.45 6.68
CA LEU A 28 -9.30 12.37 6.82
C LEU A 28 -10.62 11.67 7.19
N GLY A 29 -10.82 10.42 6.72
CA GLY A 29 -12.03 9.64 7.02
C GLY A 29 -11.97 8.82 8.31
N MET A 30 -10.78 8.69 8.90
CA MET A 30 -10.53 7.78 10.01
C MET A 30 -11.22 8.20 11.33
N PRO A 31 -11.24 9.49 11.73
CA PRO A 31 -11.92 9.93 12.95
C PRO A 31 -13.42 9.63 12.94
N GLY A 32 -14.08 9.82 11.80
CA GLY A 32 -15.51 9.53 11.65
C GLY A 32 -15.83 8.04 11.74
N ASN A 33 -14.96 7.18 11.19
CA ASN A 33 -15.11 5.73 11.29
C ASN A 33 -14.86 5.23 12.72
N PHE A 34 -13.86 5.79 13.41
CA PHE A 34 -13.57 5.50 14.82
C PHE A 34 -14.70 5.95 15.76
N ALA A 35 -15.33 7.10 15.51
CA ALA A 35 -16.46 7.59 16.29
C ALA A 35 -17.72 6.70 16.16
N ARG A 36 -17.89 6.02 15.02
CA ARG A 36 -19.06 5.18 14.73
C ARG A 36 -18.91 3.72 15.17
N ALA A 37 -17.74 3.13 14.97
CA ALA A 37 -17.49 1.72 15.32
C ALA A 37 -16.92 1.53 16.74
N GLY A 38 -16.40 2.60 17.35
CA GLY A 38 -15.66 2.53 18.61
C GLY A 38 -14.20 2.09 18.42
N PRO A 39 -13.31 2.45 19.37
CA PRO A 39 -11.86 2.33 19.19
C PRO A 39 -11.37 0.88 19.08
N ALA A 40 -11.94 -0.05 19.84
CA ALA A 40 -11.49 -1.44 19.84
C ALA A 40 -11.74 -2.15 18.50
N ILE A 41 -12.96 -2.01 17.96
CA ILE A 41 -13.35 -2.63 16.69
C ILE A 41 -12.63 -1.95 15.53
N ALA A 42 -12.54 -0.61 15.54
CA ALA A 42 -11.86 0.14 14.50
C ALA A 42 -10.35 -0.20 14.41
N VAL A 43 -9.64 -0.34 15.54
CA VAL A 43 -8.23 -0.79 15.55
C VAL A 43 -8.09 -2.21 14.98
N SER A 44 -8.94 -3.15 15.41
CA SER A 44 -8.90 -4.52 14.89
C SER A 44 -9.15 -4.60 13.38
N ALA A 45 -10.13 -3.84 12.88
CA ALA A 45 -10.48 -3.78 11.47
C ALA A 45 -9.37 -3.11 10.65
N MET A 46 -8.77 -2.03 11.15
CA MET A 46 -7.64 -1.38 10.49
C MET A 46 -6.41 -2.29 10.43
N ALA A 47 -6.11 -3.01 11.50
CA ALA A 47 -4.99 -3.95 11.51
C ALA A 47 -5.20 -5.03 10.44
N PHE A 48 -6.39 -5.64 10.39
CA PHE A 48 -6.71 -6.64 9.37
C PHE A 48 -6.61 -6.06 7.94
N MET A 49 -7.18 -4.87 7.71
CA MET A 49 -7.14 -4.21 6.41
C MET A 49 -5.71 -3.82 6.00
N ALA A 50 -4.87 -3.40 6.96
CA ALA A 50 -3.47 -3.08 6.71
C ALA A 50 -2.70 -4.32 6.26
N PHE A 51 -2.84 -5.46 6.96
CA PHE A 51 -2.18 -6.70 6.56
C PHE A 51 -2.64 -7.19 5.18
N ALA A 52 -3.94 -7.15 4.92
CA ALA A 52 -4.49 -7.55 3.62
C ALA A 52 -3.95 -6.67 2.48
N ASN A 53 -3.93 -5.34 2.66
CA ASN A 53 -3.42 -4.42 1.65
C ASN A 53 -1.91 -4.55 1.43
N ILE A 54 -1.12 -4.73 2.49
CA ILE A 54 0.34 -4.94 2.37
C ILE A 54 0.62 -6.24 1.59
N TYR A 55 -0.06 -7.33 1.92
CA TYR A 55 0.11 -8.60 1.22
C TYR A 55 -0.27 -8.47 -0.27
N SER A 56 -1.41 -7.83 -0.56
CA SER A 56 -1.83 -7.54 -1.93
C SER A 56 -0.78 -6.73 -2.68
N SER A 57 -0.30 -5.61 -2.14
CA SER A 57 0.76 -4.80 -2.77
C SER A 57 2.02 -5.61 -3.07
N ILE A 58 2.48 -6.47 -2.15
CA ILE A 58 3.68 -7.31 -2.39
C ILE A 58 3.43 -8.32 -3.52
N THR A 59 2.29 -9.01 -3.51
CA THR A 59 1.95 -9.97 -4.59
C THR A 59 1.84 -9.28 -5.93
N MET A 60 1.23 -8.10 -5.98
CA MET A 60 1.07 -7.29 -7.17
C MET A 60 2.42 -6.78 -7.70
N SER A 61 3.32 -6.32 -6.84
CA SER A 61 4.69 -5.95 -7.25
C SER A 61 5.44 -7.13 -7.87
N LYS A 62 5.22 -8.36 -7.37
CA LYS A 62 5.84 -9.57 -7.96
C LYS A 62 5.25 -9.91 -9.33
N VAL A 63 3.95 -9.74 -9.52
CA VAL A 63 3.29 -9.99 -10.81
C VAL A 63 3.72 -8.95 -11.84
N MET A 64 3.81 -7.67 -11.47
CA MET A 64 4.30 -6.62 -12.38
C MET A 64 5.72 -6.86 -12.87
N LEU A 65 6.59 -7.50 -12.07
CA LEU A 65 7.94 -7.87 -12.51
C LEU A 65 7.96 -8.96 -13.58
N LEU A 66 6.90 -9.75 -13.70
CA LEU A 66 6.72 -10.81 -14.71
C LEU A 66 5.89 -10.34 -15.91
N ALA A 67 5.28 -9.14 -15.84
CA ALA A 67 4.35 -8.65 -16.84
C ALA A 67 5.06 -8.16 -18.12
N PRO A 68 4.47 -8.37 -19.32
CA PRO A 68 5.01 -7.85 -20.57
C PRO A 68 5.00 -6.31 -20.61
N ARG A 69 5.84 -5.71 -21.47
CA ARG A 69 6.03 -4.23 -21.52
C ARG A 69 4.78 -3.43 -21.95
N SER A 70 3.73 -4.11 -22.40
CA SER A 70 2.43 -3.50 -22.73
C SER A 70 1.67 -3.04 -21.48
N VAL A 71 1.92 -3.72 -20.35
CA VAL A 71 1.12 -3.60 -19.13
C VAL A 71 1.66 -2.46 -18.28
N LYS A 72 1.07 -1.26 -18.41
CA LYS A 72 1.51 -0.05 -17.69
C LYS A 72 0.82 0.13 -16.34
N THR A 73 -0.31 -0.55 -16.11
CA THR A 73 -1.17 -0.38 -14.94
C THR A 73 -1.75 -1.72 -14.52
N PHE A 74 -2.04 -1.87 -13.22
CA PHE A 74 -2.70 -3.06 -12.67
C PHE A 74 -4.02 -3.41 -13.38
N GLY A 75 -4.73 -2.41 -13.93
CA GLY A 75 -5.96 -2.66 -14.69
C GLY A 75 -5.73 -3.39 -16.02
N ASP A 76 -4.51 -3.35 -16.54
CA ASP A 76 -4.13 -3.98 -17.81
C ASP A 76 -3.69 -5.44 -17.61
N LEU A 77 -3.46 -5.88 -16.36
CA LEU A 77 -3.25 -7.30 -15.99
C LEU A 77 -4.54 -8.12 -15.95
N VAL A 78 -5.70 -7.45 -15.91
CA VAL A 78 -7.03 -8.07 -15.75
C VAL A 78 -7.77 -8.19 -17.10
N ALA A 79 -7.22 -7.61 -18.17
CA ALA A 79 -7.73 -7.72 -19.55
C ALA A 79 -6.98 -8.81 -20.33
#